data_AF-A0A922WVZ8-F1
#
_entry.id   AF-A0A922WVZ8-F1
#
_cell.length_a   1.000
_cell.length_b   1.000
_cell.length_c   1.000
_cell.angle_alpha   90.00
_cell.angle_beta   90.00
_cell.angle_gamma   90.00
#
_symmetry.space_group_name_H-M   'P 1'
#
loop_
_entity.id
_entity.type
_entity.pdbx_description
1 polymer ?
#
loop_
_entity_poly.entity_id
_entity_poly.type
_entity_poly.pdbx_seq_one_letter_code
_entity_poly.pdbx_strand_id
1 'polypeptide(L)'
;MAGGANLSVTDLRRAARHPVDFPAIVEHFVHGDLHLHVCNLSAHGFMVDDAQQLQRGDRIIIRLPVVGRIEAYVIWTRDTRAGFQFERIIRLDDFVSIIDQLQPNPRLRRPR
;
A
#
# COMPACT_ATOMS: atom_id res chain seq x y z
N MET A 1 1.28 28.25 13.96
CA MET A 1 1.56 26.96 14.62
C MET A 1 0.66 25.91 13.97
N ALA A 2 1.22 25.06 13.10
CA ALA A 2 0.45 24.01 12.44
C ALA A 2 0.26 22.85 13.42
N GLY A 3 -0.98 22.66 13.89
CA GLY A 3 -1.35 21.52 14.73
C GLY A 3 -1.20 20.25 13.91
N GLY A 4 -0.10 19.52 14.12
CA GLY A 4 0.05 18.17 13.60
C GLY A 4 -1.04 17.31 14.21
N ALA A 5 -2.04 16.93 13.41
CA ALA A 5 -3.07 16.02 13.84
C ALA A 5 -2.41 14.68 14.19
N ASN A 6 -2.34 14.38 15.49
CA ASN A 6 -1.87 13.09 15.98
C ASN A 6 -3.00 12.08 15.78
N LEU A 7 -3.09 11.50 14.59
CA LEU A 7 -4.08 10.49 14.26
C LEU A 7 -3.79 9.23 15.10
N SER A 8 -4.79 8.77 15.84
CA SER A 8 -4.65 7.53 16.61
C SER A 8 -4.51 6.33 15.66
N VAL A 9 -3.84 5.27 16.09
CA VAL A 9 -3.73 4.00 15.35
C VAL A 9 -5.11 3.46 14.94
N THR A 10 -6.15 3.77 15.72
CA THR A 10 -7.54 3.41 15.45
C THR A 10 -8.12 4.21 14.28
N ASP A 11 -7.81 5.50 14.16
CA ASP A 11 -8.27 6.35 13.05
C ASP A 11 -7.56 6.00 11.74
N LEU A 12 -6.26 5.66 11.80
CA LEU A 12 -5.51 5.14 10.65
C LEU A 12 -6.14 3.86 10.09
N ARG A 13 -6.72 3.02 10.96
CA ARG A 13 -7.42 1.77 10.56
C ARG A 13 -8.80 2.01 9.96
N ARG A 14 -9.39 3.20 10.12
CA ARG A 14 -10.69 3.58 9.53
C ARG A 14 -10.59 4.12 8.10
N ALA A 15 -9.38 4.33 7.58
CA ALA A 15 -9.22 4.65 6.16
C ALA A 15 -9.83 3.54 5.31
N ALA A 16 -10.72 3.92 4.39
CA ALA A 16 -11.36 2.97 3.48
C ALA A 16 -10.29 2.20 2.70
N ARG A 17 -10.36 0.87 2.75
CA ARG A 17 -9.47 -0.03 1.99
C ARG A 17 -10.19 -0.50 0.74
N HIS A 18 -9.54 -0.30 -0.39
CA HIS A 18 -10.03 -0.71 -1.69
C HIS A 18 -9.31 -2.00 -2.10
N PRO A 19 -10.04 -3.10 -2.37
CA PRO A 19 -9.43 -4.29 -2.97
C PRO A 19 -8.83 -3.94 -4.33
N VAL A 20 -7.61 -4.42 -4.57
CA VAL A 20 -6.89 -4.27 -5.84
C VAL A 20 -6.18 -5.58 -6.18
N ASP A 21 -5.86 -5.77 -7.46
CA ASP A 21 -4.98 -6.82 -7.96
C ASP A 21 -3.82 -6.09 -8.64
N PHE A 22 -2.75 -5.84 -7.89
CA PHE A 22 -1.67 -4.98 -8.32
C PHE A 22 -0.30 -5.66 -8.08
N PRO A 23 0.23 -6.37 -9.09
CA PRO A 23 1.61 -6.85 -9.06
C PRO A 23 2.57 -5.66 -9.14
N ALA A 24 3.50 -5.58 -8.20
CA ALA A 24 4.44 -4.47 -8.05
C ALA A 24 5.86 -4.99 -7.91
N ILE A 25 6.79 -4.35 -8.62
CA ILE A 25 8.21 -4.43 -8.32
C ILE A 25 8.52 -3.32 -7.32
N VAL A 26 9.11 -3.69 -6.19
CA VAL A 26 9.47 -2.77 -5.12
C VAL A 26 10.97 -2.83 -4.85
N GLU A 27 11.57 -1.71 -4.48
CA GLU A 27 12.97 -1.65 -4.09
C GLU A 27 13.07 -1.84 -2.57
N HIS A 28 13.58 -2.98 -2.11
CA HIS A 28 13.84 -3.26 -0.71
C HIS A 28 15.23 -2.77 -0.31
N PHE A 29 15.30 -2.00 0.78
CA PHE A 29 16.53 -1.32 1.19
C PHE A 29 17.74 -2.26 1.40
N VAL A 30 17.50 -3.50 1.84
CA VAL A 30 18.57 -4.50 2.11
C VAL A 30 18.68 -5.56 1.02
N HIS A 31 17.58 -5.86 0.31
CA HIS A 31 17.48 -7.05 -0.55
C HIS A 31 17.43 -6.72 -2.04
N GLY A 32 17.40 -5.43 -2.40
CA GLY A 32 17.20 -4.99 -3.78
C GLY A 32 15.76 -5.18 -4.23
N ASP A 33 15.54 -5.43 -5.52
CA ASP A 33 14.19 -5.50 -6.07
C ASP A 33 13.45 -6.77 -5.65
N LEU A 34 12.22 -6.61 -5.15
CA LEU A 34 11.29 -7.67 -4.80
C LEU A 34 10.03 -7.57 -5.66
N HIS A 35 9.46 -8.72 -6.02
CA HIS A 35 8.14 -8.79 -6.62
C HIS A 35 7.13 -9.06 -5.51
N LEU A 36 6.12 -8.19 -5.39
CA LEU A 36 5.04 -8.32 -4.42
C LEU A 36 3.69 -8.17 -5.11
N HIS A 37 2.65 -8.78 -4.56
CA HIS A 37 1.27 -8.62 -4.99
C HIS A 37 0.49 -7.82 -3.94
N VAL A 38 0.11 -6.60 -4.32
CA VAL A 38 -0.73 -5.73 -3.48
C VAL A 38 -2.19 -6.13 -3.69
N CYS A 39 -2.85 -6.57 -2.59
CA CYS A 39 -4.22 -7.07 -2.62
C CYS A 39 -5.26 -6.06 -2.08
N ASN A 40 -4.83 -5.01 -1.37
CA ASN A 40 -5.66 -3.85 -1.07
C ASN A 40 -4.82 -2.60 -0.84
N LEU A 41 -5.44 -1.43 -1.02
CA LEU A 41 -4.82 -0.11 -0.88
C LEU A 41 -5.74 0.86 -0.14
N SER A 42 -5.15 1.76 0.65
CA SER A 42 -5.79 2.91 1.30
C SER A 42 -4.87 4.13 1.19
N ALA A 43 -5.36 5.31 1.56
CA ALA A 43 -4.54 6.53 1.60
C ALA A 43 -3.32 6.45 2.55
N HIS A 44 -3.31 5.51 3.50
CA HIS A 44 -2.27 5.39 4.53
C HIS A 44 -1.33 4.21 4.33
N GLY A 45 -1.66 3.27 3.43
CA GLY A 45 -0.89 2.05 3.26
C GLY A 45 -1.65 0.98 2.51
N PHE A 46 -1.05 -0.21 2.43
CA PHE A 46 -1.53 -1.33 1.63
C PHE A 46 -1.22 -2.67 2.30
N MET A 47 -1.77 -3.73 1.73
CA MET A 47 -1.48 -5.11 2.14
C MET A 47 -0.98 -5.91 0.95
N VAL A 48 -0.02 -6.80 1.20
CA VAL A 48 0.41 -7.82 0.25
C VAL A 48 0.10 -9.21 0.79
N ASP A 49 -0.01 -10.21 -0.08
CA ASP A 49 -0.34 -11.59 0.29
C ASP A 49 0.71 -12.66 -0.10
N ASP A 50 1.88 -12.20 -0.55
CA ASP A 50 3.07 -12.98 -0.92
C ASP A 50 4.35 -12.54 -0.17
N ALA A 51 4.19 -12.09 1.08
CA ALA A 51 5.21 -11.48 1.94
C ALA A 51 6.26 -12.45 2.55
N GLN A 52 6.61 -13.56 1.89
CA GLN A 52 7.41 -14.63 2.50
C GLN A 52 8.81 -14.19 2.99
N GLN A 53 9.35 -13.11 2.43
CA GLN A 53 10.69 -12.60 2.71
C GLN A 53 10.69 -11.30 3.53
N LEU A 54 9.53 -10.83 3.99
CA LEU A 54 9.39 -9.55 4.68
C LEU A 54 9.27 -9.70 6.19
N GLN A 55 9.84 -8.76 6.91
CA GLN A 55 9.82 -8.65 8.37
C GLN A 55 9.28 -7.29 8.80
N ARG A 56 8.75 -7.22 10.02
CA ARG A 56 8.30 -5.95 10.60
C ARG A 56 9.48 -4.97 10.69
N GLY A 57 9.26 -3.76 10.19
CA GLY A 57 10.28 -2.70 10.14
C GLY A 57 10.99 -2.59 8.80
N ASP A 58 10.86 -3.58 7.91
CA ASP A 58 11.41 -3.51 6.55
C ASP A 58 10.88 -2.29 5.82
N ARG A 59 11.76 -1.62 5.08
CA ARG A 59 11.47 -0.43 4.28
C ARG A 59 11.62 -0.75 2.81
N ILE A 60 10.63 -0.31 2.05
CA ILE A 60 10.63 -0.43 0.59
C ILE A 60 10.29 0.90 -0.07
N ILE A 61 10.61 1.00 -1.35
CA ILE A 61 10.05 2.00 -2.26
C ILE A 61 9.15 1.28 -3.26
N ILE A 62 7.87 1.67 -3.31
CA ILE A 62 6.90 1.19 -4.30
C ILE A 62 6.55 2.31 -5.27
N ARG A 63 6.33 1.98 -6.54
CA ARG A 63 5.82 2.93 -7.53
C ARG A 63 4.31 2.76 -7.69
N LEU A 64 3.55 3.76 -7.30
CA LEU A 64 2.12 3.85 -7.57
C LEU A 64 1.84 4.79 -8.76
N PRO A 65 0.70 4.60 -9.44
CA PRO A 65 0.18 5.60 -10.37
C PRO A 65 0.05 6.96 -9.70
N VAL A 66 0.04 8.05 -10.48
CA VAL A 66 -0.16 9.44 -10.01
C VAL A 66 0.96 9.99 -9.11
N VAL A 67 1.23 9.37 -7.98
CA VAL A 67 2.20 9.83 -6.96
C VAL A 67 3.62 9.33 -7.19
N GLY A 68 3.81 8.33 -8.06
CA GLY A 68 5.14 7.80 -8.38
C GLY A 68 5.73 6.98 -7.23
N ARG A 69 7.02 7.20 -6.95
CA ARG A 69 7.76 6.47 -5.91
C ARG A 69 7.34 6.96 -4.52
N ILE A 70 6.95 6.05 -3.65
CA ILE A 70 6.61 6.34 -2.26
C ILE A 70 7.25 5.30 -1.33
N GLU A 71 7.79 5.77 -0.21
CA GLU A 71 8.32 4.89 0.83
C GLU A 71 7.19 4.27 1.66
N ALA A 72 7.38 3.01 2.00
CA ALA A 72 6.50 2.29 2.90
C ALA A 72 7.30 1.36 3.82
N TYR A 73 6.77 1.11 5.02
CA TYR A 73 7.37 0.20 5.99
C TYR A 73 6.38 -0.86 6.45
N VAL A 74 6.89 -2.07 6.70
CA VAL A 74 6.10 -3.18 7.21
C VAL A 74 5.74 -2.91 8.68
N ILE A 75 4.45 -2.80 8.98
CA ILE A 75 3.95 -2.57 10.35
C ILE A 75 3.52 -3.87 11.04
N TRP A 76 3.19 -4.90 10.28
CA TRP A 76 2.89 -6.24 10.76
C TRP A 76 3.10 -7.28 9.65
N THR A 77 3.39 -8.51 10.06
CA THR A 77 3.40 -9.70 9.20
C THR A 77 2.52 -10.77 9.85
N ARG A 78 1.87 -11.59 9.02
CA ARG A 78 1.06 -12.74 9.46
C ARG A 78 0.96 -13.74 8.32
N ASP A 79 1.46 -14.95 8.54
CA ASP A 79 1.52 -16.01 7.54
C ASP A 79 2.25 -15.49 6.28
N THR A 80 1.60 -15.50 5.11
CA THR A 80 2.14 -14.94 3.86
C THR A 80 1.78 -13.47 3.64
N ARG A 81 1.15 -12.80 4.62
CA ARG A 81 0.66 -11.43 4.46
C ARG A 81 1.53 -10.44 5.22
N ALA A 82 1.68 -9.26 4.66
CA ALA A 82 2.26 -8.11 5.34
C ALA A 82 1.43 -6.86 5.10
N GLY A 83 1.30 -6.05 6.15
CA GLY A 83 0.70 -4.73 6.05
C GLY A 83 1.78 -3.66 6.06
N PHE A 84 1.66 -2.74 5.12
CA PHE A 84 2.55 -1.60 4.96
C PHE A 84 1.86 -0.31 5.35
N GLN A 85 2.62 0.60 5.93
CA GLN A 85 2.23 1.99 6.13
C GLN A 85 3.12 2.87 5.26
N PHE A 86 2.52 3.82 4.54
CA PHE A 86 3.29 4.82 3.81
C PHE A 86 3.99 5.77 4.79
N GLU A 87 5.18 6.21 4.42
CA GLU A 87 5.87 7.28 5.16
C GLU A 87 5.05 8.58 5.17
N ARG A 88 4.31 8.84 4.10
CA ARG A 88 3.45 10.02 3.94
C ARG A 88 2.05 9.62 3.52
N ILE A 89 1.04 10.30 4.09
CA ILE A 89 -0.36 10.12 3.70
C ILE A 89 -0.55 10.57 2.25
N ILE A 90 -1.20 9.73 1.44
CA ILE A 90 -1.64 10.10 0.08
C ILE A 90 -2.88 10.97 0.21
N ARG A 91 -2.90 12.13 -0.48
CA ARG A 91 -4.06 13.03 -0.47
C ARG A 91 -5.26 12.34 -1.11
N LEU A 92 -6.47 12.69 -0.68
CA LEU A 92 -7.69 12.03 -1.13
C LEU A 92 -7.85 12.07 -2.66
N ASP A 93 -7.60 13.21 -3.30
CA ASP A 93 -7.75 13.37 -4.75
C ASP A 93 -6.76 12.50 -5.54
N ASP A 94 -5.51 12.43 -5.08
CA ASP A 94 -4.48 11.55 -5.65
C ASP A 94 -4.85 10.07 -5.42
N PHE A 95 -5.36 9.74 -4.24
CA PHE A 95 -5.78 8.39 -3.88
C PHE A 95 -6.94 7.91 -4.77
N VAL A 96 -7.96 8.74 -4.98
CA VAL A 96 -9.07 8.42 -5.91
C VAL A 96 -8.53 8.18 -7.32
N SER A 97 -7.64 9.05 -7.80
CA SER A 97 -7.01 8.92 -9.11
C SER A 97 -6.16 7.66 -9.25
N ILE A 98 -5.51 7.19 -8.17
CA ILE A 98 -4.80 5.90 -8.14
C ILE A 98 -5.78 4.75 -8.29
N ILE A 99 -6.86 4.73 -7.50
CA ILE A 99 -7.84 3.63 -7.53
C ILE A 99 -8.48 3.52 -8.92
N ASP A 100 -8.79 4.65 -9.56
CA ASP A 100 -9.34 4.67 -10.92
C ASP A 100 -8.38 4.07 -11.96
N GLN A 101 -7.06 4.18 -11.75
CA GLN A 101 -6.06 3.58 -12.64
C GLN A 101 -5.76 2.11 -12.31
N LEU A 102 -5.85 1.73 -11.03
CA LEU A 102 -5.59 0.35 -10.57
C LEU A 102 -6.79 -0.58 -10.78
N GLN A 103 -8.01 -0.06 -10.78
CA GLN A 103 -9.19 -0.84 -11.14
C GLN A 103 -9.34 -0.88 -12.66
N PRO A 104 -9.12 -2.03 -13.33
CA PRO A 104 -9.51 -2.13 -14.73
C PRO A 104 -11.03 -2.00 -14.83
N ASN A 105 -11.47 -1.52 -16.00
CA ASN A 105 -12.86 -1.40 -16.43
C ASN A 105 -13.75 -2.48 -15.77
N PRO A 106 -14.85 -2.11 -15.07
CA PRO A 106 -15.69 -3.03 -14.29
C PRO A 106 -16.12 -4.32 -15.00
N ARG A 107 -16.05 -4.35 -16.34
CA ARG A 107 -16.31 -5.50 -17.21
C ARG A 107 -15.26 -6.62 -17.15
N LEU A 108 -14.05 -6.35 -16.67
CA LEU A 108 -12.96 -7.33 -16.55
C LEU A 108 -12.87 -7.96 -15.16
N ARG A 109 -13.81 -7.66 -14.26
CA ARG A 109 -13.89 -8.35 -12.96
C ARG A 109 -14.14 -9.84 -13.22
N ARG A 110 -13.14 -10.66 -12.89
CA ARG A 110 -13.27 -12.12 -12.91
C ARG A 110 -14.46 -12.50 -12.02
N PRO A 111 -15.46 -13.25 -12.54
CA PRO A 111 -16.55 -13.70 -11.70
C PRO A 111 -15.98 -14.61 -10.61
N ARG A 112 -16.47 -14.38 -9.40
CA ARG A 112 -16.09 -15.08 -8.18
C ARG A 112 -16.60 -16.51 -8.16
#